data_AF-A0A653TVY2-F1
#
_entry.id   AF-A0A653TVY2-F1
#
_cell.length_a   1.000
_cell.length_b   1.000
_cell.length_c   1.000
_cell.angle_alpha   90.00
_cell.angle_beta   90.00
_cell.angle_gamma   90.00
#
_symmetry.space_group_name_H-M   'P 1'
#
loop_
_entity.id
_entity.type
_entity.pdbx_description
1 polymer ?
#
loop_
_entity_poly.entity_id
_entity_poly.type
_entity_poly.pdbx_seq_one_letter_code
_entity_poly.pdbx_strand_id
1 'polypeptide(L)' 'MTENIKQMFSKMNDETREEALECLMGEFNLESTKYAKKNWIIGGRIPEENQERIVRIFQNLLRTQAFKIKEIKVKL' A
#
# COMPACT_ATOMS: atom_id res chain seq x y z
N MET A 1 -8.48 0.82 -12.23
CA MET A 1 -7.17 0.93 -11.54
C MET A 1 -7.31 0.83 -10.02
N THR A 2 -8.35 1.43 -9.43
CA THR A 2 -8.73 1.24 -8.02
C THR A 2 -8.81 -0.23 -7.55
N GLU A 3 -9.44 -1.12 -8.31
CA GLU A 3 -9.55 -2.55 -7.91
C GLU A 3 -8.17 -3.23 -7.81
N ASN A 4 -7.26 -2.90 -8.72
CA ASN A 4 -5.88 -3.37 -8.65
C ASN A 4 -5.18 -2.90 -7.36
N ILE A 5 -5.38 -1.63 -6.97
CA ILE A 5 -4.84 -1.08 -5.72
C ILE A 5 -5.38 -1.86 -4.51
N LYS A 6 -6.68 -2.19 -4.49
CA LYS A 6 -7.28 -3.01 -3.41
C LYS A 6 -6.64 -4.39 -3.32
N GLN A 7 -6.50 -5.07 -4.46
CA GLN A 7 -5.88 -6.39 -4.53
C GLN A 7 -4.39 -6.37 -4.14
N MET A 8 -3.67 -5.30 -4.44
CA MET A 8 -2.29 -5.14 -4.00
C MET A 8 -2.22 -4.97 -2.48
N PHE A 9 -3.09 -4.14 -1.91
CA PHE A 9 -3.15 -3.93 -0.46
C PHE A 9 -3.54 -5.21 0.30
N SER A 10 -4.41 -6.05 -0.26
CA SER A 10 -4.77 -7.32 0.38
C SER A 10 -3.62 -8.31 0.45
N LYS A 11 -2.65 -8.24 -0.48
CA LYS A 11 -1.44 -9.09 -0.53
C LYS A 11 -0.33 -8.65 0.43
N MET A 12 -0.43 -7.45 0.97
CA MET A 12 0.52 -6.94 1.96
C MET A 12 0.29 -7.61 3.32
N ASN A 13 1.37 -7.87 4.07
CA ASN A 13 1.30 -8.25 5.48
C ASN A 13 0.98 -7.03 6.36
N ASP A 14 0.77 -7.23 7.65
CA ASP A 14 0.30 -6.14 8.52
C ASP A 14 1.31 -4.98 8.65
N GLU A 15 2.60 -5.28 8.78
CA GLU A 15 3.69 -4.27 8.77
C GLU A 15 3.67 -3.45 7.48
N THR A 16 3.61 -4.12 6.32
CA THR A 16 3.64 -3.46 5.01
C THR A 16 2.36 -2.67 4.75
N ARG A 17 1.22 -3.08 5.33
CA ARG A 17 -0.04 -2.32 5.25
C ARG A 17 0.02 -1.03 6.06
N GLU A 18 0.64 -1.05 7.24
CA GLU A 18 0.87 0.16 8.03
C GLU A 18 1.78 1.12 7.27
N GLU A 19 2.93 0.64 6.80
CA GLU A 19 3.88 1.43 5.99
C GLU A 19 3.21 2.02 4.74
N ALA A 20 2.37 1.23 4.06
CA ALA A 20 1.60 1.70 2.92
C ALA A 20 0.67 2.86 3.29
N LEU A 21 -0.06 2.78 4.40
CA LEU A 21 -0.97 3.83 4.83
C LEU A 21 -0.23 5.11 5.25
N GLU A 22 0.92 4.96 5.91
CA GLU A 22 1.79 6.09 6.26
C GLU A 22 2.36 6.78 5.02
N CYS A 23 2.81 6.01 4.03
CA CYS A 23 3.26 6.54 2.74
C CYS A 23 2.15 7.32 2.03
N LEU A 24 0.91 6.80 2.04
CA LEU A 24 -0.23 7.53 1.46
C LEU A 24 -0.54 8.83 2.20
N MET A 25 -0.42 8.83 3.54
CA MET A 25 -0.59 10.06 4.32
C MET A 25 0.46 11.11 3.98
N GLY A 26 1.73 10.73 3.94
CA GLY A 26 2.83 11.65 3.66
C GLY A 26 2.80 12.20 2.24
N GLU A 27 2.54 11.33 1.25
CA GLU A 27 2.58 11.71 -0.16
C GLU A 27 1.36 12.57 -0.58
N PHE A 28 0.17 12.27 -0.04
CA PHE A 28 -1.08 12.89 -0.48
C PHE A 28 -1.73 13.78 0.59
N ASN A 29 -1.02 14.05 1.69
CA ASN A 29 -1.47 14.88 2.81
C ASN A 29 -2.86 14.49 3.35
N LEU A 30 -3.09 13.19 3.52
CA LEU A 30 -4.38 12.65 3.98
C LEU A 30 -4.56 12.87 5.48
N GLU A 31 -5.82 13.08 5.90
CA GLU A 31 -6.17 13.38 7.30
C GLU A 31 -5.69 12.32 8.31
N SER A 32 -5.76 11.04 7.94
CA SER A 32 -5.33 9.92 8.79
C SER A 32 -5.19 8.61 8.01
N THR A 33 -4.44 7.66 8.57
CA THR A 33 -4.33 6.28 8.04
C THR A 33 -5.70 5.60 8.02
N LYS A 34 -6.55 5.88 9.02
CA LYS A 34 -7.92 5.39 9.09
C LYS A 34 -8.78 5.96 7.96
N TYR A 35 -8.63 7.25 7.63
CA TYR A 35 -9.29 7.87 6.49
C TYR A 35 -8.84 7.22 5.18
N ALA A 36 -7.53 7.09 4.97
CA ALA A 36 -6.95 6.45 3.78
C ALA A 36 -7.47 5.01 3.62
N LYS A 37 -7.42 4.21 4.69
CA LYS A 37 -7.92 2.83 4.67
C LYS A 37 -9.41 2.76 4.34
N LYS A 38 -10.25 3.55 5.02
CA LYS A 38 -11.71 3.47 4.87
C LYS A 38 -12.18 4.04 3.53
N ASN A 39 -11.71 5.22 3.14
CA ASN A 39 -12.23 5.93 1.97
C ASN A 39 -11.52 5.51 0.69
N TRP A 40 -10.19 5.43 0.70
CA TRP A 40 -9.40 5.15 -0.50
C TRP A 40 -9.32 3.65 -0.75
N ILE A 41 -8.86 2.88 0.22
CA ILE A 41 -8.63 1.45 0.02
C ILE A 41 -9.94 0.66 0.00
N ILE A 42 -10.74 0.73 1.06
CA ILE A 42 -12.00 -0.03 1.14
C ILE A 42 -13.05 0.62 0.24
N GLY A 43 -13.27 1.92 0.40
CA GLY A 43 -14.27 2.69 -0.33
C GLY A 43 -13.96 2.93 -1.81
N GLY A 44 -12.71 2.75 -2.25
CA GLY A 44 -12.30 2.93 -3.64
C GLY A 44 -12.36 4.38 -4.14
N ARG A 45 -12.46 5.36 -3.24
CA ARG A 45 -12.60 6.79 -3.58
C ARG A 45 -11.24 7.45 -3.76
N ILE A 46 -10.44 6.89 -4.66
CA ILE A 46 -9.09 7.37 -4.96
C ILE A 46 -9.15 8.31 -6.18
N PRO A 47 -8.68 9.58 -6.07
CA PRO A 47 -8.59 10.48 -7.22
C PRO A 47 -7.76 9.86 -8.34
N GLU A 48 -8.22 9.96 -9.59
CA GLU A 48 -7.59 9.28 -10.73
C GLU A 48 -6.14 9.70 -10.93
N GLU A 49 -5.82 10.98 -10.72
CA GLU A 49 -4.46 11.53 -10.82
C GLU A 49 -3.47 10.87 -9.83
N ASN A 50 -3.98 10.34 -8.72
CA ASN A 50 -3.18 9.72 -7.67
C ASN A 50 -3.03 8.20 -7.87
N GLN A 51 -3.92 7.56 -8.64
CA GLN A 51 -3.99 6.10 -8.72
C GLN A 51 -2.69 5.49 -9.28
N GLU A 52 -2.08 6.08 -10.30
CA GLU A 52 -0.82 5.57 -10.85
C GLU A 52 0.32 5.65 -9.83
N ARG A 53 0.42 6.77 -9.11
CA ARG A 53 1.45 6.96 -8.09
C ARG A 53 1.29 5.95 -6.95
N ILE A 54 0.06 5.70 -6.51
CA ILE A 54 -0.24 4.69 -5.48
C ILE A 54 0.16 3.29 -5.93
N VAL A 55 -0.10 2.92 -7.19
CA VAL A 55 0.34 1.63 -7.73
C VAL A 55 1.85 1.50 -7.65
N ARG A 56 2.61 2.54 -8.01
CA ARG A 56 4.08 2.51 -7.92
C ARG A 56 4.55 2.33 -6.47
N ILE A 57 3.97 3.05 -5.52
CA ILE A 57 4.27 2.89 -4.08
C ILE A 57 4.00 1.45 -3.64
N PHE A 58 2.81 0.92 -3.94
CA PHE A 58 2.41 -0.42 -3.50
C PHE A 58 3.24 -1.52 -4.16
N GLN A 59 3.66 -1.35 -5.42
CA GLN A 59 4.55 -2.29 -6.10
C GLN A 59 5.92 -2.34 -5.42
N ASN A 60 6.47 -1.19 -5.03
CA ASN A 60 7.75 -1.12 -4.33
C ASN A 60 7.67 -1.78 -2.96
N LEU A 61 6.61 -1.50 -2.19
CA LEU A 61 6.39 -2.13 -0.89
C LEU A 61 6.25 -3.65 -0.97
N LEU A 62 5.46 -4.16 -1.93
CA LEU A 62 5.33 -5.60 -2.15
C LEU A 62 6.64 -6.27 -2.58
N ARG A 63 7.47 -5.58 -3.37
CA ARG A 63 8.83 -6.06 -3.70
C ARG A 63 9.68 -6.15 -2.44
N THR A 64 9.73 -5.10 -1.64
CA THR A 64 10.49 -5.08 -0.38
C THR A 64 10.04 -6.19 0.57
N GLN A 65 8.73 -6.38 0.75
CA GLN A 65 8.16 -7.49 1.54
C GLN A 65 8.66 -8.84 1.03
N ALA A 66 8.62 -9.07 -0.29
CA ALA A 66 9.08 -10.32 -0.89
C ALA A 66 10.59 -10.55 -0.70
N PHE A 67 11.41 -9.49 -0.76
CA PHE A 67 12.84 -9.57 -0.48
C PHE A 67 13.11 -9.92 0.99
N LYS A 68 12.47 -9.23 1.94
CA LYS A 68 12.59 -9.54 3.38
C LYS A 68 12.25 -11.01 3.68
N ILE A 69 11.16 -11.53 3.10
CA ILE A 69 10.77 -12.95 3.28
C ILE A 69 11.84 -13.90 2.72
N LYS A 70 12.43 -13.60 1.56
CA LYS A 70 13.49 -14.42 0.98
C LYS A 70 14.76 -14.42 1.83
N GLU A 71 15.17 -13.27 2.36
CA GLU A 71 16.34 -13.19 3.24
C GLU A 71 16.17 -14.02 4.51
N ILE A 72 14.97 -14.01 5.11
CA ILE A 72 14.66 -14.86 6.27
C ILE A 72 14.79 -16.34 5.90
N LYS A 73 14.26 -16.76 4.74
CA LYS A 73 14.37 -18.16 4.28
C LYS A 73 15.79 -18.62 3.99
N VAL A 74 16.70 -17.73 3.59
CA VAL A 74 18.11 -18.08 3.33
C VAL A 74 18.91 -18.20 4.62
N LYS A 75 18.50 -17.51 5.69
CA LYS A 75 19.17 -17.51 7.00
C LYS A 75 18.66 -18.60 7.96
N LEU A 76 17.62 -19.36 7.59
CA LEU A 76 17.06 -20.49 8.33
C LEU A 76 17.62 -21.81 7.80
#